data_AF-A0AAN8EET3-F1
#
_entry.id   AF-A0AAN8EET3-F1
#
_cell.length_a   1.000
_cell.length_b   1.000
_cell.length_c   1.000
_cell.angle_alpha   90.00
_cell.angle_beta   90.00
_cell.angle_gamma   90.00
#
_symmetry.space_group_name_H-M   'P 1'
#
loop_
_entity.id
_entity.type
_entity.pdbx_description
1 polymer ?
#
loop_
_entity_poly.entity_id
_entity_poly.type
_entity_poly.pdbx_seq_one_letter_code
_entity_poly.pdbx_strand_id
1 'polypeptide(L)'
;MAGIISPVVCEQEAAQRPEAKDIFSRATLVEVIKHWEFKYELLDKYAKDLAVKNKHWEVSWSYHQNMVITRIEQREAVIKGLTQSNQLLVQNNAGFVRAENSWQEVIHQKDSEIMDLKQEKESLSHSASVSTNWQEKYNALKEESSKRLEEKKATNVESVEKDNKSLAERIRKDTAEKREGWASLSKLIKEKFQKIEDKKSHLEEMSTKLLAVKQEILEEEVKVENNLEEKLPRGPAEQQHNGETVMVTEVRKMEDQIKNPEDKSIEDLAETLHSQAEEDTLMKEDQEEKFTEDESTQEVVETPEVEDEEQSTQEVVETPEVEDDEQSTQEVVETPEMEDEQSTQEVVETPEWRMNSPHRKWLRLQRWRKRRKNQKSPPT
;
A
#
# COMPACT_ATOMS: atom_id res chain seq x y z
N MET A 1 86.70 -54.00 28.32
CA MET A 1 87.51 -55.24 28.30
C MET A 1 88.89 -54.93 28.88
N ALA A 2 89.00 -54.92 30.21
CA ALA A 2 90.29 -54.80 30.90
C ALA A 2 90.73 -56.21 31.27
N GLY A 3 91.85 -56.67 30.71
CA GLY A 3 92.40 -57.99 30.98
C GLY A 3 92.90 -58.09 32.41
N ILE A 4 92.30 -58.99 33.19
CA ILE A 4 92.81 -59.42 34.49
C ILE A 4 94.02 -60.30 34.20
N ILE A 5 95.22 -59.72 34.27
CA ILE A 5 96.47 -60.49 34.21
C ILE A 5 96.65 -61.16 35.58
N SER A 6 96.50 -62.48 35.59
CA SER A 6 96.65 -63.34 36.76
C SER A 6 98.10 -63.33 37.27
N PRO A 7 98.37 -63.05 38.55
CA PRO A 7 99.71 -63.07 39.12
C PRO A 7 100.06 -64.51 39.55
N VAL A 8 100.29 -65.41 38.60
CA VAL A 8 100.61 -66.82 38.91
C VAL A 8 101.88 -67.33 38.21
N VAL A 9 102.61 -66.50 37.46
CA VAL A 9 103.75 -66.98 36.63
C VAL A 9 105.11 -66.34 36.98
N CYS A 10 105.28 -65.69 38.13
CA CYS A 10 106.57 -65.08 38.52
C CYS A 10 107.25 -65.70 39.75
N GLU A 11 106.88 -66.92 40.17
CA GLU A 11 107.50 -67.55 41.36
C GLU A 11 108.58 -68.62 41.05
N GLN A 12 108.91 -68.87 39.78
CA GLN A 12 109.74 -70.03 39.42
C GLN A 12 111.06 -69.71 38.68
N GLU A 13 111.62 -68.52 38.91
CA GLU A 13 112.93 -68.13 38.37
C GLU A 13 113.88 -67.46 39.39
N ALA A 14 113.66 -67.67 40.69
CA ALA A 14 114.48 -67.07 41.75
C ALA A 14 115.63 -67.96 42.28
N ALA A 15 115.86 -69.16 41.72
CA ALA A 15 116.70 -70.18 42.36
C ALA A 15 118.17 -70.27 41.87
N GLN A 16 118.65 -69.44 40.95
CA GLN A 16 120.03 -69.57 40.43
C GLN A 16 120.77 -68.24 40.18
N ARG A 17 120.94 -67.41 41.21
CA ARG A 17 122.03 -66.41 41.23
C ARG A 17 122.94 -66.62 42.44
N PRO A 18 124.15 -67.18 42.24
CA PRO A 18 125.17 -67.21 43.29
C PRO A 18 125.81 -65.83 43.44
N GLU A 19 125.93 -65.39 44.69
CA GLU A 19 126.87 -64.38 45.19
C GLU A 19 126.84 -62.99 44.55
N ALA A 20 125.71 -62.30 44.64
CA ALA A 20 125.69 -60.84 44.72
C ALA A 20 125.88 -60.40 46.19
N LYS A 21 127.04 -60.71 46.78
CA LYS A 21 127.43 -60.19 48.10
C LYS A 21 128.01 -58.79 47.88
N ASP A 22 127.34 -57.82 48.49
CA ASP A 22 127.87 -56.49 48.84
C ASP A 22 127.97 -55.44 47.72
N ILE A 23 126.84 -55.18 47.03
CA ILE A 23 126.80 -54.20 45.90
C ILE A 23 126.18 -52.85 46.29
N PHE A 24 125.56 -52.69 47.46
CA PHE A 24 125.08 -51.39 47.91
C PHE A 24 125.85 -50.93 49.14
N SER A 25 126.81 -50.03 48.93
CA SER A 25 127.45 -49.32 50.03
C SER A 25 126.38 -48.62 50.86
N ARG A 26 126.55 -48.56 52.18
CA ARG A 26 125.61 -47.86 53.09
C ARG A 26 125.27 -46.44 52.62
N ALA A 27 126.22 -45.76 51.97
CA ALA A 27 126.03 -44.45 51.36
C ALA A 27 124.96 -44.48 50.23
N THR A 28 125.03 -45.44 49.31
CA THR A 28 124.04 -45.58 48.21
C THR A 28 122.62 -45.88 48.72
N LEU A 29 122.48 -46.64 49.80
CA LEU A 29 121.16 -46.86 50.43
C LEU A 29 120.57 -45.58 51.02
N VAL A 30 121.40 -44.75 51.66
CA VAL A 30 120.96 -43.47 52.22
C VAL A 30 120.51 -42.51 51.12
N GLU A 31 121.19 -42.47 49.97
CA GLU A 31 120.78 -41.65 48.82
C GLU A 31 119.44 -42.13 48.22
N VAL A 32 119.26 -43.44 48.09
CA VAL A 32 117.98 -44.02 47.61
C VAL A 32 116.84 -43.68 48.57
N ILE A 33 117.06 -43.79 49.89
CA ILE A 33 116.06 -43.42 50.91
C ILE A 33 115.69 -41.94 50.77
N LYS A 34 116.68 -41.04 50.71
CA LYS A 34 116.44 -39.58 50.53
C LYS A 34 115.68 -39.25 49.25
N HIS A 35 115.98 -39.94 48.14
CA HIS A 35 115.26 -39.74 46.87
C HIS A 35 113.80 -40.20 46.96
N TRP A 36 113.54 -41.31 47.64
CA TRP A 36 112.17 -41.76 47.89
C TRP A 36 111.43 -40.82 48.82
N GLU A 37 112.05 -40.37 49.92
CA GLU A 37 111.48 -39.36 50.82
C GLU A 37 111.09 -38.10 50.05
N PHE A 38 111.98 -37.56 49.22
CA PHE A 38 111.68 -36.42 48.36
C PHE A 38 110.52 -36.66 47.39
N LYS A 39 110.47 -37.85 46.76
CA LYS A 39 109.34 -38.23 45.89
C LYS A 39 108.02 -38.33 46.65
N TYR A 40 108.03 -38.91 47.85
CA TYR A 40 106.84 -39.01 48.70
C TYR A 40 106.37 -37.63 49.15
N GLU A 41 107.28 -36.72 49.52
CA GLU A 41 106.94 -35.33 49.84
C GLU A 41 106.30 -34.60 48.65
N LEU A 42 106.83 -34.77 47.44
CA LEU A 42 106.25 -34.20 46.22
C LEU A 42 104.85 -34.77 45.92
N LEU A 43 104.67 -36.08 46.07
CA LEU A 43 103.38 -36.74 45.88
C LEU A 43 102.35 -36.31 46.92
N ASP A 44 102.77 -36.17 48.19
CA ASP A 44 101.91 -35.66 49.27
C ASP A 44 101.48 -34.22 49.00
N LYS A 45 102.41 -33.35 48.57
CA LYS A 45 102.08 -31.98 48.17
C LYS A 45 101.10 -31.94 46.99
N TYR A 46 101.33 -32.75 45.96
CA TYR A 46 100.43 -32.82 44.80
C TYR A 46 99.04 -33.36 45.17
N ALA A 47 98.97 -34.38 46.05
CA ALA A 47 97.71 -34.91 46.56
C ALA A 47 96.93 -33.86 47.36
N LYS A 48 97.62 -33.07 48.20
CA LYS A 48 97.02 -31.93 48.93
C LYS A 48 96.49 -30.86 47.98
N ASP A 49 97.25 -30.48 46.95
CA ASP A 49 96.80 -29.50 45.94
C ASP A 49 95.57 -30.00 45.16
N LEU A 50 95.53 -31.29 44.80
CA LEU A 50 94.37 -31.93 44.17
C LEU A 50 93.15 -31.94 45.10
N ALA A 51 93.34 -32.27 46.38
CA ALA A 51 92.25 -32.27 47.36
C ALA A 51 91.65 -30.86 47.55
N VAL A 52 92.49 -29.82 47.60
CA VAL A 52 92.04 -28.41 47.67
C VAL A 52 91.26 -28.03 46.40
N LYS A 53 91.76 -28.37 45.21
CA LYS A 53 91.06 -28.13 43.96
C LYS A 53 89.71 -28.85 43.92
N ASN A 54 89.67 -30.14 44.29
CA ASN A 54 88.43 -30.91 44.28
C ASN A 54 87.39 -30.30 45.24
N LYS A 55 87.80 -29.88 46.44
CA LYS A 55 86.93 -29.17 47.39
C LYS A 55 86.39 -27.85 46.82
N HIS A 56 87.23 -27.09 46.09
CA HIS A 56 86.78 -25.86 45.41
C HIS A 56 85.73 -26.16 44.32
N TRP A 57 85.95 -27.20 43.52
CA TRP A 57 85.00 -27.65 42.51
C TRP A 57 83.67 -28.11 43.12
N GLU A 58 83.68 -28.87 44.21
CA GLU A 58 82.46 -29.32 44.91
C GLU A 58 81.62 -28.15 45.43
N VAL A 59 82.28 -27.12 46.01
CA VAL A 59 81.60 -25.90 46.46
C VAL A 59 81.05 -25.09 45.28
N SER A 60 81.86 -24.88 44.23
CA SER A 60 81.45 -24.14 43.05
C SER A 60 80.32 -24.85 42.29
N TRP A 61 80.33 -26.19 42.26
CA TRP A 61 79.30 -27.00 41.64
C TRP A 61 77.97 -26.84 42.36
N SER A 62 77.98 -26.91 43.69
CA SER A 62 76.76 -26.72 44.50
C SER A 62 76.16 -25.32 44.30
N TYR A 63 76.99 -24.28 44.22
CA TYR A 63 76.54 -22.92 43.90
C TYR A 63 75.91 -22.82 42.51
N HIS A 64 76.56 -23.39 41.49
CA HIS A 64 76.02 -23.41 40.13
C HIS A 64 74.71 -24.19 40.05
N GLN A 65 74.62 -25.33 40.71
CA GLN A 65 73.41 -26.16 40.79
C GLN A 65 72.26 -25.37 41.42
N ASN A 66 72.48 -24.69 42.54
CA ASN A 66 71.48 -23.84 43.18
C ASN A 66 71.02 -22.71 42.25
N MET A 67 71.95 -22.04 41.56
CA MET A 67 71.61 -20.99 40.59
C MET A 67 70.77 -21.54 39.42
N VAL A 68 71.06 -22.75 38.92
CA VAL A 68 70.28 -23.39 37.87
C VAL A 68 68.88 -23.77 38.37
N ILE A 69 68.77 -24.34 39.57
CA ILE A 69 67.47 -24.68 40.19
C ILE A 69 66.60 -23.44 40.34
N THR A 70 67.11 -22.35 40.92
CA THR A 70 66.34 -21.11 41.07
C THR A 70 65.88 -20.54 39.72
N ARG A 71 66.71 -20.64 38.66
CA ARG A 71 66.31 -20.22 37.31
C ARG A 71 65.25 -21.13 36.70
N ILE A 72 65.26 -22.43 36.99
CA ILE A 72 64.24 -23.37 36.56
C ILE A 72 62.91 -23.02 37.23
N GLU A 73 62.90 -22.84 38.55
CA GLU A 73 61.71 -22.46 39.32
C GLU A 73 61.10 -21.14 38.83
N GLN A 74 61.92 -20.12 38.58
CA GLN A 74 61.47 -18.85 38.00
C GLN A 74 60.81 -19.04 36.62
N ARG A 75 61.39 -19.88 35.75
CA ARG A 75 60.83 -20.15 34.43
C ARG A 75 59.53 -20.95 34.52
N GLU A 76 59.43 -21.91 35.43
CA GLU A 76 58.21 -22.67 35.67
C GLU A 76 57.08 -21.77 36.16
N ALA A 77 57.36 -20.81 37.06
CA ALA A 77 56.40 -19.81 37.49
C ALA A 77 55.88 -18.96 36.31
N VAL A 78 56.78 -18.50 35.43
CA VAL A 78 56.41 -17.74 34.21
C VAL A 78 55.57 -18.59 33.26
N ILE A 79 55.96 -19.84 33.00
CA ILE A 79 55.21 -20.76 32.14
C ILE A 79 53.81 -21.00 32.70
N LYS A 80 53.68 -21.20 34.01
CA LYS A 80 52.39 -21.38 34.68
C LYS A 80 51.51 -20.14 34.52
N GLY A 81 52.06 -18.94 34.74
CA GLY A 81 51.33 -17.68 34.54
C GLY A 81 50.85 -17.51 33.10
N LEU A 82 51.71 -17.71 32.11
CA LEU A 82 51.35 -17.64 30.69
C LEU A 82 50.28 -18.66 30.31
N THR A 83 50.34 -19.87 30.90
CA THR A 83 49.33 -20.92 30.65
C THR A 83 47.96 -20.48 31.18
N GLN A 84 47.90 -19.91 32.38
CA GLN A 84 46.66 -19.38 32.96
C GLN A 84 46.11 -18.20 32.14
N SER A 85 46.96 -17.26 31.74
CA SER A 85 46.55 -16.15 30.88
C SER A 85 46.01 -16.63 29.53
N ASN A 86 46.65 -17.63 28.90
CA ASN A 86 46.14 -18.22 27.66
C ASN A 86 44.80 -18.92 27.85
N GLN A 87 44.58 -19.60 28.98
CA GLN A 87 43.28 -20.20 29.29
C GLN A 87 42.17 -19.14 29.43
N LEU A 88 42.46 -18.02 30.09
CA LEU A 88 41.52 -16.90 30.19
C LEU A 88 41.23 -16.27 28.83
N LEU A 89 42.24 -16.10 27.97
CA LEU A 89 42.03 -15.61 26.61
C LEU A 89 41.15 -16.55 25.79
N VAL A 90 41.33 -17.87 25.91
CA VAL A 90 40.48 -18.87 25.25
C VAL A 90 39.03 -18.78 25.76
N GLN A 91 38.82 -18.60 27.06
CA GLN A 91 37.49 -18.42 27.64
C GLN A 91 36.83 -17.12 27.16
N ASN A 92 37.57 -16.02 27.12
CA ASN A 92 37.08 -14.74 26.62
C ASN A 92 36.74 -14.82 25.13
N ASN A 93 37.59 -15.44 24.33
CA ASN A 93 37.32 -15.68 22.90
C ASN A 93 36.07 -16.54 22.70
N ALA A 94 35.83 -17.55 23.54
CA ALA A 94 34.59 -18.32 23.50
C ALA A 94 33.35 -17.47 23.88
N GLY A 95 33.52 -16.44 24.71
CA GLY A 95 32.50 -15.42 24.95
C GLY A 95 32.20 -14.60 23.69
N PHE A 96 33.23 -14.09 23.02
CA PHE A 96 33.08 -13.33 21.77
C PHE A 96 32.42 -14.14 20.65
N VAL A 97 32.84 -15.40 20.45
CA VAL A 97 32.23 -16.28 19.44
C VAL A 97 30.75 -16.55 19.74
N ARG A 98 30.37 -16.70 21.02
CA ARG A 98 28.95 -16.83 21.38
C ARG A 98 28.15 -15.55 21.11
N ALA A 99 28.72 -14.39 21.41
CA ALA A 99 28.10 -13.11 21.09
C ALA A 99 27.95 -12.94 19.57
N GLU A 100 28.99 -13.25 18.79
CA GLU A 100 28.95 -13.20 17.32
C GLU A 100 27.86 -14.10 16.74
N ASN A 101 27.78 -15.36 17.20
CA ASN A 101 26.70 -16.27 16.78
C ASN A 101 25.31 -15.75 17.18
N SER A 102 25.17 -15.12 18.35
CA SER A 102 23.92 -14.50 18.77
C SER A 102 23.51 -13.33 17.86
N TRP A 103 24.46 -12.50 17.45
CA TRP A 103 24.19 -11.41 16.51
C TRP A 103 23.83 -11.93 15.12
N GLN A 104 24.50 -12.99 14.65
CA GLN A 104 24.16 -13.64 13.38
C GLN A 104 22.73 -14.21 13.40
N GLU A 105 22.30 -14.81 14.51
CA GLU A 105 20.93 -15.31 14.65
C GLU A 105 19.90 -14.17 14.57
N VAL A 106 20.17 -13.04 15.23
CA VAL A 106 19.32 -11.84 15.15
C VAL A 106 19.26 -11.29 13.72
N ILE A 107 20.39 -11.26 13.01
CA ILE A 107 20.43 -10.84 11.60
C ILE A 107 19.58 -11.77 10.74
N HIS A 108 19.71 -13.10 10.88
CA HIS A 108 18.90 -14.07 10.15
C HIS A 108 17.41 -13.96 10.45
N GLN A 109 17.05 -13.69 11.70
CA GLN A 109 15.66 -13.43 12.08
C GLN A 109 15.13 -12.17 11.39
N LYS A 110 15.90 -11.08 11.38
CA LYS A 110 15.51 -9.83 10.68
C LYS A 110 15.44 -9.98 9.16
N ASP A 111 16.34 -10.73 8.56
CA ASP A 111 16.27 -11.04 7.12
C ASP A 111 15.00 -11.83 6.78
N SER A 112 14.59 -12.76 7.66
CA SER A 112 13.34 -13.50 7.51
C SER A 112 12.11 -12.60 7.63
N GLU A 113 12.06 -11.72 8.64
CA GLU A 113 11.00 -10.72 8.79
C GLU A 113 10.89 -9.80 7.55
N ILE A 114 12.02 -9.35 6.99
CA ILE A 114 12.06 -8.51 5.78
C ILE A 114 11.50 -9.26 4.57
N MET A 115 11.80 -10.55 4.43
CA MET A 115 11.28 -11.39 3.35
C MET A 115 9.77 -11.57 3.47
N ASP A 116 9.25 -11.80 4.67
CA ASP A 116 7.81 -11.91 4.93
C ASP A 116 7.08 -10.59 4.59
N LEU A 117 7.61 -9.44 5.04
CA LEU A 117 7.07 -8.12 4.73
C LEU A 117 7.10 -7.82 3.22
N LYS A 118 8.14 -8.28 2.51
CA LYS A 118 8.22 -8.12 1.06
C LYS A 118 7.13 -8.95 0.36
N GLN A 119 6.91 -10.18 0.79
CA GLN A 119 5.84 -11.03 0.26
C GLN A 119 4.45 -10.46 0.57
N GLU A 120 4.25 -9.89 1.75
CA GLU A 120 3.02 -9.19 2.11
C GLU A 120 2.78 -7.98 1.21
N LYS A 121 3.82 -7.15 1.00
CA LYS A 121 3.75 -6.00 0.08
C LYS A 121 3.43 -6.42 -1.36
N GLU A 122 4.04 -7.49 -1.84
CA GLU A 122 3.72 -8.04 -3.17
C GLU A 122 2.26 -8.51 -3.22
N SER A 123 1.75 -9.16 -2.17
CA SER A 123 0.36 -9.61 -2.06
C SER A 123 -0.62 -8.43 -2.06
N LEU A 124 -0.31 -7.36 -1.31
CA LEU A 124 -1.08 -6.11 -1.31
C LEU A 124 -1.06 -5.42 -2.67
N SER A 125 0.09 -5.40 -3.35
CA SER A 125 0.20 -4.86 -4.72
C SER A 125 -0.66 -5.64 -5.71
N HIS A 126 -0.72 -6.96 -5.61
CA HIS A 126 -1.60 -7.78 -6.43
C HIS A 126 -3.08 -7.50 -6.11
N SER A 127 -3.43 -7.37 -4.82
CA SER A 127 -4.79 -7.01 -4.40
C SER A 127 -5.22 -5.64 -4.94
N ALA A 128 -4.35 -4.64 -4.88
CA ALA A 128 -4.61 -3.30 -5.45
C ALA A 128 -4.79 -3.34 -6.97
N SER A 129 -4.01 -4.16 -7.68
CA SER A 129 -4.19 -4.39 -9.12
C SER A 129 -5.51 -5.08 -9.44
N VAL A 130 -5.95 -6.03 -8.62
CA VAL A 130 -7.25 -6.68 -8.77
C VAL A 130 -8.39 -5.69 -8.51
N SER A 131 -8.27 -4.85 -7.48
CA SER A 131 -9.26 -3.82 -7.15
C SER A 131 -9.43 -2.79 -8.28
N THR A 132 -8.32 -2.28 -8.84
CA THR A 132 -8.36 -1.35 -9.98
C THR A 132 -9.00 -1.98 -11.22
N ASN A 133 -8.71 -3.25 -11.52
CA ASN A 133 -9.35 -3.99 -12.63
C ASN A 133 -10.87 -4.15 -12.41
N TRP A 134 -11.30 -4.46 -11.19
CA TRP A 134 -12.73 -4.53 -10.87
C TRP A 134 -13.43 -3.19 -11.00
N GLN A 135 -12.77 -2.10 -10.58
CA GLN A 135 -13.31 -0.75 -10.72
C GLN A 135 -13.45 -0.34 -12.18
N GLU A 136 -12.48 -0.65 -13.03
CA GLU A 136 -12.55 -0.42 -14.48
C GLU A 136 -13.70 -1.21 -15.11
N LYS A 137 -13.88 -2.49 -14.75
CA LYS A 137 -15.01 -3.31 -15.22
C LYS A 137 -16.35 -2.77 -14.77
N TYR A 138 -16.46 -2.33 -13.51
CA TYR A 138 -17.68 -1.72 -12.98
C TYR A 138 -18.02 -0.43 -13.73
N ASN A 139 -17.04 0.44 -13.96
CA ASN A 139 -17.23 1.67 -14.73
C ASN A 139 -17.64 1.38 -16.17
N ALA A 140 -17.01 0.40 -16.83
CA ALA A 140 -17.38 -0.02 -18.18
C ALA A 140 -18.83 -0.56 -18.26
N LEU A 141 -19.25 -1.37 -17.28
CA LEU A 141 -20.63 -1.85 -17.18
C LEU A 141 -21.63 -0.71 -16.91
N LYS A 142 -21.26 0.27 -16.09
CA LYS A 142 -22.08 1.46 -15.82
C LYS A 142 -22.25 2.33 -17.07
N GLU A 143 -21.20 2.48 -17.86
CA GLU A 143 -21.25 3.20 -19.13
C GLU A 143 -22.06 2.43 -20.19
N GLU A 144 -21.87 1.11 -20.30
CA GLU A 144 -22.64 0.27 -21.22
C GLU A 144 -24.13 0.26 -20.88
N SER A 145 -24.49 0.15 -19.60
CA SER A 145 -25.88 0.22 -19.14
C SER A 145 -26.52 1.58 -19.40
N SER A 146 -25.78 2.67 -19.16
CA SER A 146 -26.24 4.03 -19.52
C SER A 146 -26.46 4.15 -21.03
N LYS A 147 -25.54 3.64 -21.84
CA LYS A 147 -25.66 3.65 -23.30
C LYS A 147 -26.87 2.85 -23.78
N ARG A 148 -27.11 1.65 -23.24
CA ARG A 148 -28.29 0.84 -23.54
C ARG A 148 -29.59 1.53 -23.14
N LEU A 149 -29.58 2.29 -22.04
CA LEU A 149 -30.75 3.06 -21.61
C LEU A 149 -31.04 4.19 -22.61
N GLU A 150 -30.01 4.92 -23.04
CA GLU A 150 -30.15 5.98 -24.05
C GLU A 150 -30.57 5.41 -25.42
N GLU A 151 -30.04 4.26 -25.85
CA GLU A 151 -30.51 3.57 -27.06
C GLU A 151 -31.98 3.12 -26.94
N LYS A 152 -32.40 2.64 -25.77
CA LYS A 152 -33.81 2.33 -25.49
C LYS A 152 -34.68 3.58 -25.51
N LYS A 153 -34.22 4.70 -24.95
CA LYS A 153 -34.97 5.97 -25.02
C LYS A 153 -35.09 6.44 -26.47
N ALA A 154 -34.01 6.41 -27.25
CA ALA A 154 -34.00 6.80 -28.65
C ALA A 154 -34.94 5.95 -29.51
N THR A 155 -34.91 4.62 -29.34
CA THR A 155 -35.82 3.70 -30.08
C THR A 155 -37.27 3.88 -29.66
N ASN A 156 -37.54 4.16 -28.38
CA ASN A 156 -38.90 4.45 -27.92
C ASN A 156 -39.40 5.80 -28.46
N VAL A 157 -38.55 6.82 -28.52
CA VAL A 157 -38.86 8.11 -29.14
C VAL A 157 -39.16 7.94 -30.64
N GLU A 158 -38.37 7.17 -31.39
CA GLU A 158 -38.66 6.88 -32.81
C GLU A 158 -39.99 6.14 -32.99
N SER A 159 -40.30 5.16 -32.12
CA SER A 159 -41.58 4.45 -32.15
C SER A 159 -42.75 5.40 -31.91
N VAL A 160 -42.67 6.23 -30.86
CA VAL A 160 -43.70 7.23 -30.53
C VAL A 160 -43.84 8.27 -31.64
N GLU A 161 -42.75 8.71 -32.27
CA GLU A 161 -42.79 9.66 -33.37
C GLU A 161 -43.47 9.05 -34.62
N LYS A 162 -43.22 7.77 -34.90
CA LYS A 162 -43.87 7.03 -35.99
C LYS A 162 -45.37 6.87 -35.74
N ASP A 163 -45.75 6.54 -34.51
CA ASP A 163 -47.16 6.40 -34.12
C ASP A 163 -47.89 7.76 -34.17
N ASN A 164 -47.24 8.83 -33.72
CA ASN A 164 -47.76 10.19 -33.81
C ASN A 164 -47.92 10.66 -35.26
N LYS A 165 -46.98 10.32 -36.16
CA LYS A 165 -47.11 10.61 -37.61
C LYS A 165 -48.29 9.85 -38.22
N SER A 166 -48.43 8.57 -37.90
CA SER A 166 -49.57 7.73 -38.33
C SER A 166 -50.92 8.29 -37.84
N LEU A 167 -50.97 8.73 -36.58
CA LEU A 167 -52.16 9.36 -36.01
C LEU A 167 -52.48 10.70 -36.69
N ALA A 168 -51.47 11.52 -36.95
CA ALA A 168 -51.64 12.80 -37.65
C ALA A 168 -52.16 12.60 -39.08
N GLU A 169 -51.71 11.56 -39.79
CA GLU A 169 -52.25 11.20 -41.11
C GLU A 169 -53.71 10.75 -41.04
N ARG A 170 -54.09 9.93 -40.05
CA ARG A 170 -55.51 9.57 -39.84
C ARG A 170 -56.38 10.79 -39.58
N ILE A 171 -55.94 11.71 -38.71
CA ILE A 171 -56.68 12.94 -38.41
C ILE A 171 -56.83 13.80 -39.67
N ARG A 172 -55.78 13.92 -40.50
CA ARG A 172 -55.87 14.65 -41.78
C ARG A 172 -56.85 14.01 -42.75
N LYS A 173 -56.89 12.68 -42.80
CA LYS A 173 -57.84 11.94 -43.65
C LYS A 173 -59.27 12.13 -43.18
N ASP A 174 -59.54 11.94 -41.88
CA ASP A 174 -60.87 12.13 -41.30
C ASP A 174 -61.36 13.57 -41.44
N THR A 175 -60.47 14.56 -41.30
CA THR A 175 -60.84 15.96 -41.51
C THR A 175 -61.09 16.30 -42.98
N ALA A 176 -60.40 15.66 -43.92
CA ALA A 176 -60.68 15.77 -45.36
C ALA A 176 -62.03 15.15 -45.72
N GLU A 177 -62.32 13.93 -45.24
CA GLU A 177 -63.60 13.24 -45.45
C GLU A 177 -64.77 14.05 -44.84
N LYS A 178 -64.58 14.60 -43.63
CA LYS A 178 -65.57 15.52 -43.04
C LYS A 178 -65.79 16.75 -43.90
N ARG A 179 -64.72 17.38 -44.42
CA ARG A 179 -64.85 18.57 -45.31
C ARG A 179 -65.63 18.25 -46.59
N GLU A 180 -65.42 17.08 -47.19
CA GLU A 180 -66.19 16.61 -48.35
C GLU A 180 -67.66 16.36 -48.00
N GLY A 181 -67.92 15.76 -46.83
CA GLY A 181 -69.28 15.61 -46.29
C GLY A 181 -69.98 16.95 -46.08
N TRP A 182 -69.30 17.92 -45.47
CA TRP A 182 -69.82 19.28 -45.28
C TRP A 182 -70.04 20.01 -46.61
N ALA A 183 -69.15 19.84 -47.59
CA ALA A 183 -69.32 20.42 -48.93
C ALA A 183 -70.55 19.82 -49.66
N SER A 184 -70.77 18.52 -49.53
CA SER A 184 -71.93 17.82 -50.09
C SER A 184 -73.24 18.27 -49.43
N LEU A 185 -73.25 18.41 -48.10
CA LEU A 185 -74.36 18.98 -47.34
C LEU A 185 -74.63 20.43 -47.75
N SER A 186 -73.60 21.26 -47.87
CA SER A 186 -73.73 22.66 -48.31
C SER A 186 -74.34 22.76 -49.70
N LYS A 187 -73.93 21.89 -50.64
CA LYS A 187 -74.49 21.83 -51.99
C LYS A 187 -75.97 21.43 -51.96
N LEU A 188 -76.33 20.41 -51.18
CA LEU A 188 -77.71 19.98 -51.01
C LEU A 188 -78.60 21.07 -50.41
N ILE A 189 -78.08 21.79 -49.40
CA ILE A 189 -78.79 22.91 -48.77
C ILE A 189 -79.03 24.03 -49.78
N LYS A 190 -78.01 24.41 -50.57
CA LYS A 190 -78.15 25.42 -51.64
C LYS A 190 -79.20 25.02 -52.68
N GLU A 191 -79.20 23.75 -53.10
CA GLU A 191 -80.19 23.24 -54.06
C GLU A 191 -81.61 23.25 -53.49
N LYS A 192 -81.78 22.88 -52.22
CA LYS A 192 -83.07 22.96 -51.52
C LYS A 192 -83.56 24.41 -51.38
N PHE A 193 -82.67 25.34 -51.04
CA PHE A 193 -83.00 26.77 -50.97
C PHE A 193 -83.43 27.32 -52.33
N GLN A 194 -82.71 26.99 -53.41
CA GLN A 194 -83.10 27.43 -54.76
C GLN A 194 -84.50 26.92 -55.13
N LYS A 195 -84.80 25.65 -54.82
CA LYS A 195 -86.11 25.05 -55.07
C LYS A 195 -87.24 25.67 -54.24
N ILE A 196 -86.92 26.23 -53.08
CA ILE A 196 -87.86 27.02 -52.27
C ILE A 196 -88.07 28.40 -52.90
N GLU A 197 -87.00 29.06 -53.35
CA GLU A 197 -87.08 30.37 -54.02
C GLU A 197 -87.90 30.27 -55.31
N ASP A 198 -87.68 29.25 -56.14
CA ASP A 198 -88.45 29.01 -57.37
C ASP A 198 -89.94 28.78 -57.07
N LYS A 199 -90.26 28.05 -56.00
CA LYS A 199 -91.64 27.84 -55.53
C LYS A 199 -92.26 29.12 -55.02
N LYS A 200 -91.50 29.96 -54.32
CA LYS A 200 -91.93 31.27 -53.82
C LYS A 200 -92.25 32.20 -54.99
N SER A 201 -91.39 32.27 -56.00
CA SER A 201 -91.66 33.03 -57.22
C SER A 201 -92.93 32.54 -57.94
N HIS A 202 -93.15 31.22 -58.02
CA HIS A 202 -94.39 30.68 -58.59
C HIS A 202 -95.64 31.04 -57.77
N LEU A 203 -95.51 31.09 -56.44
CA LEU A 203 -96.59 31.50 -55.53
C LEU A 203 -96.89 33.00 -55.65
N GLU A 204 -95.88 33.85 -55.79
CA GLU A 204 -96.04 35.29 -56.06
C GLU A 204 -96.69 35.53 -57.43
N GLU A 205 -96.35 34.73 -58.44
CA GLU A 205 -96.99 34.75 -59.76
C GLU A 205 -98.47 34.32 -59.69
N MET A 206 -98.78 33.27 -58.94
CA MET A 206 -100.16 32.85 -58.70
C MET A 206 -100.95 33.90 -57.90
N SER A 207 -100.31 34.54 -56.92
CA SER A 207 -100.93 35.60 -56.12
C SER A 207 -101.24 36.84 -56.96
N THR A 208 -100.33 37.24 -57.87
CA THR A 208 -100.56 38.33 -58.82
C THR A 208 -101.67 38.00 -59.83
N LYS A 209 -101.72 36.76 -60.34
CA LYS A 209 -102.83 36.28 -61.17
C LYS A 209 -104.17 36.31 -60.43
N LEU A 210 -104.18 35.90 -59.15
CA LEU A 210 -105.38 35.93 -58.32
C LEU A 210 -105.86 37.37 -58.04
N LEU A 211 -104.93 38.28 -57.79
CA LEU A 211 -105.21 39.71 -57.63
C LEU A 211 -105.81 40.32 -58.91
N ALA A 212 -105.28 39.97 -60.09
CA ALA A 212 -105.83 40.41 -61.37
C ALA A 212 -107.27 39.90 -61.57
N VAL A 213 -107.55 38.63 -61.29
CA VAL A 213 -108.92 38.07 -61.36
C VAL A 213 -109.85 38.76 -60.36
N LYS A 214 -109.36 39.03 -59.14
CA LYS A 214 -110.15 39.73 -58.12
C LYS A 214 -110.49 41.17 -58.53
N GLN A 215 -109.58 41.82 -59.26
CA GLN A 215 -109.78 43.17 -59.80
C GLN A 215 -110.76 43.17 -60.98
N GLU A 216 -110.74 42.14 -61.83
CA GLU A 216 -111.70 41.91 -62.90
C GLU A 216 -113.12 41.65 -62.36
N ILE A 217 -113.25 40.88 -61.27
CA ILE A 217 -114.54 40.66 -60.58
C ILE A 217 -115.08 41.98 -59.99
N LEU A 218 -114.22 42.80 -59.36
CA LEU A 218 -114.64 44.10 -58.84
C LEU A 218 -115.06 45.07 -59.95
N GLU A 219 -114.41 45.02 -61.12
CA GLU A 219 -114.81 45.81 -62.30
C GLU A 219 -116.14 45.32 -62.92
N GLU A 220 -116.46 44.03 -62.82
CA GLU A 220 -117.77 43.46 -63.15
C GLU A 220 -118.84 43.86 -62.12
N GLU A 221 -118.54 43.82 -60.82
CA GLU A 221 -119.46 44.25 -59.75
C GLU A 221 -119.82 45.74 -59.86
N VAL A 222 -118.85 46.61 -60.19
CA VAL A 222 -119.09 48.05 -60.43
C VAL A 222 -119.92 48.31 -61.70
N LYS A 223 -119.94 47.39 -62.68
CA LYS A 223 -120.84 47.44 -63.84
C LYS A 223 -122.26 46.97 -63.52
N VAL A 224 -122.42 46.08 -62.53
CA VAL A 224 -123.72 45.57 -62.08
C VAL A 224 -124.38 46.55 -61.09
N GLU A 225 -123.61 47.22 -60.22
CA GLU A 225 -124.13 48.20 -59.26
C GLU A 225 -124.59 49.52 -59.90
N ASN A 226 -124.12 49.88 -61.10
CA ASN A 226 -124.57 51.10 -61.80
C ASN A 226 -125.90 50.94 -62.58
N ASN A 227 -126.62 49.82 -62.46
CA ASN A 227 -127.87 49.56 -63.20
C ASN A 227 -129.13 49.33 -62.34
N LEU A 228 -129.05 49.39 -61.01
CA LEU A 228 -130.18 49.04 -60.14
C LEU A 228 -130.28 49.93 -58.88
N GLU A 229 -130.26 51.26 -59.07
CA GLU A 229 -130.82 52.23 -58.12
C GLU A 229 -132.26 52.60 -58.53
N GLU A 230 -133.26 51.79 -58.14
CA GLU A 230 -134.61 52.33 -57.93
C GLU A 230 -135.51 51.40 -57.09
N LYS A 231 -135.96 51.93 -55.94
CA LYS A 231 -137.22 51.66 -55.19
C LYS A 231 -137.17 50.87 -53.86
N LEU A 232 -137.20 51.67 -52.77
CA LEU A 232 -138.11 51.60 -51.59
C LEU A 232 -137.98 50.40 -50.61
N PRO A 233 -138.68 50.39 -49.44
CA PRO A 233 -138.60 51.26 -48.26
C PRO A 233 -138.52 50.46 -46.91
N ARG A 234 -138.58 51.18 -45.77
CA ARG A 234 -138.52 50.74 -44.35
C ARG A 234 -139.53 49.64 -43.92
N GLY A 235 -139.15 48.79 -42.95
CA GLY A 235 -140.06 48.11 -41.99
C GLY A 235 -139.45 46.93 -41.18
N PRO A 236 -139.92 46.60 -39.96
CA PRO A 236 -139.10 45.99 -38.89
C PRO A 236 -139.50 44.55 -38.44
N ALA A 237 -138.73 44.06 -37.46
CA ALA A 237 -139.06 43.08 -36.39
C ALA A 237 -138.87 41.56 -36.61
N GLU A 238 -138.12 41.00 -35.65
CA GLU A 238 -138.38 39.76 -34.88
C GLU A 238 -138.00 38.35 -35.36
N GLN A 239 -137.50 37.60 -34.35
CA GLN A 239 -137.45 36.15 -34.11
C GLN A 239 -136.38 35.33 -34.86
N GLN A 240 -135.40 34.70 -34.21
CA GLN A 240 -135.32 33.75 -33.07
C GLN A 240 -135.04 32.33 -33.55
N HIS A 241 -134.16 31.67 -32.79
CA HIS A 241 -133.93 30.23 -32.67
C HIS A 241 -133.17 29.52 -33.81
N ASN A 242 -132.38 28.48 -33.57
CA ASN A 242 -131.68 27.92 -32.42
C ASN A 242 -130.91 26.71 -32.98
N GLY A 243 -129.77 26.37 -32.38
CA GLY A 243 -129.19 25.03 -32.40
C GLY A 243 -128.46 24.66 -33.70
N GLU A 244 -127.48 23.77 -33.70
CA GLU A 244 -126.93 22.91 -32.66
C GLU A 244 -125.63 22.35 -33.29
N THR A 245 -124.43 22.60 -32.74
CA THR A 245 -123.72 21.78 -31.75
C THR A 245 -123.19 20.42 -32.28
N VAL A 246 -122.01 20.04 -31.77
CA VAL A 246 -121.47 18.66 -31.62
C VAL A 246 -120.80 18.07 -32.89
N MET A 247 -119.58 17.51 -32.92
CA MET A 247 -118.41 17.23 -32.06
C MET A 247 -117.23 16.99 -33.06
N VAL A 248 -115.95 17.10 -32.73
CA VAL A 248 -115.11 16.10 -32.03
C VAL A 248 -113.72 16.77 -31.96
N THR A 249 -113.23 17.26 -30.82
CA THR A 249 -112.39 16.56 -29.82
C THR A 249 -111.34 15.62 -30.40
N GLU A 250 -110.18 16.13 -30.84
CA GLU A 250 -108.85 15.47 -30.80
C GLU A 250 -107.85 16.24 -31.67
N VAL A 251 -107.09 17.19 -31.12
CA VAL A 251 -105.63 17.37 -31.28
C VAL A 251 -105.21 18.40 -30.22
N ARG A 252 -105.29 17.96 -28.97
CA ARG A 252 -104.63 18.57 -27.81
C ARG A 252 -103.68 17.49 -27.30
N LYS A 253 -102.61 17.22 -28.05
CA LYS A 253 -101.63 16.16 -27.72
C LYS A 253 -100.33 16.16 -28.54
N MET A 254 -99.81 17.31 -29.00
CA MET A 254 -98.43 17.40 -29.54
C MET A 254 -97.71 18.71 -29.18
N GLU A 255 -98.06 19.33 -28.05
CA GLU A 255 -97.41 20.57 -27.58
C GLU A 255 -96.69 20.42 -26.23
N ASP A 256 -96.75 19.24 -25.59
CA ASP A 256 -96.06 18.94 -24.32
C ASP A 256 -95.05 17.78 -24.44
N GLN A 257 -94.47 17.56 -25.64
CA GLN A 257 -93.37 16.60 -25.85
C GLN A 257 -92.00 17.26 -26.10
N ILE A 258 -91.83 18.55 -25.79
CA ILE A 258 -90.50 19.11 -25.52
C ILE A 258 -90.18 18.83 -24.05
N LYS A 259 -89.84 17.56 -23.85
CA LYS A 259 -89.30 16.98 -22.65
C LYS A 259 -87.84 17.45 -22.56
N ASN A 260 -87.56 18.24 -21.53
CA ASN A 260 -86.22 18.38 -20.91
C ASN A 260 -85.54 16.99 -20.84
N PRO A 261 -84.20 16.83 -21.00
CA PRO A 261 -83.26 17.40 -20.01
C PRO A 261 -81.80 17.63 -20.50
N GLU A 262 -81.25 18.85 -20.48
CA GLU A 262 -79.79 19.06 -20.59
C GLU A 262 -79.20 20.02 -19.53
N ASP A 263 -79.91 20.28 -18.43
CA ASP A 263 -79.36 21.02 -17.27
C ASP A 263 -78.94 20.10 -16.11
N LYS A 264 -78.38 18.93 -16.42
CA LYS A 264 -77.65 18.12 -15.44
C LYS A 264 -76.30 17.71 -16.00
N SER A 265 -75.25 18.01 -15.25
CA SER A 265 -73.90 17.46 -15.28
C SER A 265 -72.74 18.31 -15.80
N ILE A 266 -72.88 19.61 -16.09
CA ILE A 266 -71.66 20.43 -16.31
C ILE A 266 -70.89 20.65 -14.98
N GLU A 267 -71.58 20.80 -13.84
CA GLU A 267 -70.94 20.83 -12.52
C GLU A 267 -70.40 19.44 -12.09
N ASP A 268 -71.13 18.35 -12.33
CA ASP A 268 -70.70 16.99 -11.95
C ASP A 268 -69.52 16.46 -12.82
N LEU A 269 -69.40 16.91 -14.08
CA LEU A 269 -68.25 16.58 -14.95
C LEU A 269 -66.98 17.36 -14.58
N ALA A 270 -67.11 18.53 -13.94
CA ALA A 270 -65.97 19.30 -13.43
C ALA A 270 -65.40 18.69 -12.14
N GLU A 271 -66.24 18.15 -11.25
CA GLU A 271 -65.79 17.45 -10.03
C GLU A 271 -65.15 16.08 -10.34
N THR A 272 -65.63 15.38 -11.36
CA THR A 272 -65.07 14.07 -11.77
C THR A 272 -63.69 14.22 -12.43
N LEU A 273 -63.43 15.30 -13.17
CA LEU A 273 -62.12 15.60 -13.75
C LEU A 273 -61.09 16.13 -12.74
N HIS A 274 -61.52 16.70 -11.61
CA HIS A 274 -60.62 17.10 -10.52
C HIS A 274 -60.23 15.91 -9.62
N SER A 275 -61.16 14.98 -9.38
CA SER A 275 -60.89 13.80 -8.54
C SER A 275 -59.93 12.80 -9.22
N GLN A 276 -59.87 12.79 -10.55
CA GLN A 276 -58.99 11.90 -11.32
C GLN A 276 -57.58 12.46 -11.54
N ALA A 277 -57.33 13.72 -11.17
CA ALA A 277 -55.99 14.34 -11.21
C ALA A 277 -55.25 14.26 -9.86
N GLU A 278 -55.96 14.11 -8.74
CA GLU A 278 -55.35 13.99 -7.40
C GLU A 278 -54.91 12.55 -7.06
N GLU A 279 -55.57 11.53 -7.63
CA GLU A 279 -55.20 10.11 -7.41
C GLU A 279 -53.88 9.70 -8.10
N ASP A 280 -53.51 10.37 -9.21
CA ASP A 280 -52.25 10.13 -9.93
C ASP A 280 -51.03 10.84 -9.31
N THR A 281 -51.25 11.79 -8.40
CA THR A 281 -50.18 12.43 -7.61
C THR A 281 -49.87 11.69 -6.30
N LEU A 282 -50.84 10.96 -5.73
CA LEU A 282 -50.63 10.27 -4.45
C LEU A 282 -49.90 8.92 -4.58
N MET A 283 -49.90 8.30 -5.76
CA MET A 283 -49.19 7.03 -6.01
C MET A 283 -47.70 7.20 -6.39
N LYS A 284 -47.17 8.44 -6.36
CA LYS A 284 -45.75 8.73 -6.63
C LYS A 284 -44.92 9.07 -5.40
N GLU A 285 -45.51 9.47 -4.27
CA GLU A 285 -44.75 9.77 -3.05
C GLU A 285 -44.42 8.52 -2.21
N ASP A 286 -45.23 7.46 -2.27
CA ASP A 286 -44.97 6.22 -1.49
C ASP A 286 -43.92 5.28 -2.11
N GLN A 287 -43.30 5.64 -3.24
CA GLN A 287 -42.24 4.84 -3.88
C GLN A 287 -40.81 5.36 -3.66
N GLU A 288 -40.63 6.50 -2.99
CA GLU A 288 -39.29 7.07 -2.73
C GLU A 288 -38.75 6.80 -1.31
N GLU A 289 -39.52 6.22 -0.40
CA GLU A 289 -39.11 6.07 1.01
C GLU A 289 -38.64 4.65 1.43
N LYS A 290 -38.29 3.79 0.47
CA LYS A 290 -37.99 2.38 0.80
C LYS A 290 -36.72 1.83 0.18
N PHE A 291 -35.60 2.55 0.19
CA PHE A 291 -34.28 1.96 -0.08
C PHE A 291 -33.10 2.81 0.44
N THR A 292 -33.03 3.09 1.75
CA THR A 292 -31.73 3.29 2.41
C THR A 292 -31.82 2.82 3.86
N GLU A 293 -30.81 2.09 4.31
CA GLU A 293 -30.56 1.58 5.66
C GLU A 293 -30.92 0.11 5.89
N ASP A 294 -30.16 -0.76 5.24
CA ASP A 294 -29.54 -1.87 5.97
C ASP A 294 -28.12 -2.10 5.42
N GLU A 295 -27.22 -2.38 6.35
CA GLU A 295 -25.83 -2.84 6.16
C GLU A 295 -24.77 -1.82 5.72
N SER A 296 -24.34 -1.01 6.69
CA SER A 296 -22.89 -0.84 6.90
C SER A 296 -22.61 -0.83 8.38
N THR A 297 -22.25 -2.01 8.89
CA THR A 297 -21.48 -2.20 10.11
C THR A 297 -20.22 -1.33 10.01
N GLN A 298 -20.28 -0.11 10.52
CA GLN A 298 -19.09 0.68 10.79
C GLN A 298 -18.38 0.00 11.96
N GLU A 299 -17.43 -0.85 11.62
CA GLU A 299 -16.26 -1.09 12.44
C GLU A 299 -15.63 0.28 12.69
N VAL A 300 -15.90 0.82 13.88
CA VAL A 300 -15.24 2.00 14.43
C VAL A 300 -13.78 1.61 14.59
N VAL A 301 -12.99 1.83 13.55
CA VAL A 301 -11.56 1.99 13.67
C VAL A 301 -11.39 3.30 14.43
N GLU A 302 -11.14 3.18 15.73
CA GLU A 302 -10.55 4.24 16.53
C GLU A 302 -9.27 4.70 15.80
N THR A 303 -9.39 5.78 15.04
CA THR A 303 -8.24 6.63 14.77
C THR A 303 -7.72 7.09 16.12
N PRO A 304 -6.46 6.80 16.50
CA PRO A 304 -5.87 7.51 17.61
C PRO A 304 -5.85 8.99 17.21
N GLU A 305 -6.63 9.77 17.95
CA GLU A 305 -6.51 11.21 18.03
C GLU A 305 -5.03 11.49 18.29
N VAL A 306 -4.37 12.08 17.29
CA VAL A 306 -3.05 12.65 17.48
C VAL A 306 -3.30 13.89 18.33
N GLU A 307 -3.37 13.67 19.64
CA GLU A 307 -3.21 14.75 20.60
C GLU A 307 -1.82 15.32 20.37
N ASP A 308 -1.79 16.52 19.79
CA ASP A 308 -0.71 17.47 19.96
C ASP A 308 -0.58 17.79 21.46
N GLU A 309 0.00 16.86 22.23
CA GLU A 309 0.56 17.17 23.53
C GLU A 309 1.97 17.70 23.32
N GLU A 310 2.04 19.02 23.10
CA GLU A 310 3.10 19.84 23.68
C GLU A 310 3.07 19.69 25.21
N GLN A 311 3.50 18.55 25.73
CA GLN A 311 3.92 18.41 27.12
C GLN A 311 5.36 17.93 27.16
N SER A 312 6.21 18.94 27.26
CA SER A 312 7.49 18.93 27.93
C SER A 312 7.41 18.22 29.30
N THR A 313 7.54 16.91 29.30
CA THR A 313 8.02 16.14 30.46
C THR A 313 9.50 15.87 30.23
N GLN A 314 10.31 16.85 30.66
CA GLN A 314 11.67 16.54 31.08
C GLN A 314 11.57 15.59 32.27
N GLU A 315 11.73 14.30 32.00
CA GLU A 315 12.12 13.33 33.02
C GLU A 315 13.54 13.72 33.46
N VAL A 316 13.60 14.55 34.49
CA VAL A 316 14.81 14.81 35.26
C VAL A 316 15.13 13.50 35.97
N VAL A 317 15.96 12.68 35.32
CA VAL A 317 16.71 11.64 36.01
C VAL A 317 17.67 12.35 36.95
N GLU A 318 17.35 12.31 38.24
CA GLU A 318 18.28 12.62 39.31
C GLU A 318 19.50 11.71 39.18
N THR A 319 20.54 12.19 38.51
CA THR A 319 21.90 11.69 38.68
C THR A 319 22.32 11.98 40.12
N PRO A 320 22.82 10.98 40.88
CA PRO A 320 23.37 11.23 42.19
C PRO A 320 24.54 12.19 42.08
N GLU A 321 24.48 13.20 42.93
CA GLU A 321 25.51 14.17 43.29
C GLU A 321 26.88 13.47 43.40
N VAL A 322 27.71 13.65 42.36
CA VAL A 322 29.14 13.41 42.46
C VAL A 322 29.74 14.77 42.78
N GLU A 323 30.20 14.91 44.02
CA GLU A 323 31.04 16.02 44.45
C GLU A 323 32.28 16.07 43.53
N ASP A 324 32.28 17.05 42.62
CA ASP A 324 33.48 17.48 41.92
C ASP A 324 34.32 18.30 42.92
N ASP A 325 35.39 17.67 43.41
CA ASP A 325 36.54 18.39 43.93
C ASP A 325 37.16 19.19 42.78
N GLU A 326 37.01 20.50 42.91
CA GLU A 326 37.68 21.57 42.20
C GLU A 326 39.09 21.19 41.71
N GLN A 327 39.33 21.16 40.39
CA GLN A 327 40.48 21.84 39.78
C GLN A 327 40.16 22.32 38.37
N SER A 328 39.76 23.58 38.34
CA SER A 328 39.98 24.58 37.29
C SER A 328 41.18 24.28 36.39
N THR A 329 40.92 24.14 35.08
CA THR A 329 41.69 24.85 34.06
C THR A 329 40.84 25.02 32.81
N GLN A 330 40.46 26.27 32.55
CA GLN A 330 39.86 26.70 31.29
C GLN A 330 40.86 26.49 30.16
N GLU A 331 40.47 25.84 29.07
CA GLU A 331 41.13 26.04 27.79
C GLU A 331 40.07 26.28 26.72
N VAL A 332 40.09 27.52 26.24
CA VAL A 332 39.28 28.07 25.16
C VAL A 332 39.67 27.36 23.87
N VAL A 333 38.72 26.61 23.29
CA VAL A 333 38.87 26.07 21.93
C VAL A 333 38.51 27.19 20.95
N GLU A 334 39.51 27.98 20.58
CA GLU A 334 39.48 28.75 19.34
C GLU A 334 39.83 27.81 18.18
N THR A 335 38.92 27.75 17.21
CA THR A 335 39.14 27.15 15.90
C THR A 335 40.02 28.08 15.07
N PRO A 336 41.15 27.62 14.49
CA PRO A 336 41.76 28.34 13.39
C PRO A 336 41.28 27.77 12.06
N GLU A 337 40.77 28.69 11.25
CA GLU A 337 40.55 28.54 9.82
C GLU A 337 41.81 28.04 9.10
N MET A 338 41.55 27.30 8.03
CA MET A 338 42.54 26.78 7.11
C MET A 338 43.19 27.92 6.32
N GLU A 339 44.50 28.08 6.46
CA GLU A 339 45.33 28.72 5.44
C GLU A 339 46.49 27.80 5.07
N ASP A 340 46.57 27.56 3.76
CA ASP A 340 47.70 26.96 3.08
C ASP A 340 49.00 27.69 3.45
N GLU A 341 50.07 26.95 3.79
CA GLU A 341 51.43 27.18 3.27
C GLU A 341 52.50 26.29 3.95
N GLN A 342 53.32 25.69 3.09
CA GLN A 342 54.74 25.34 3.30
C GLN A 342 55.13 24.28 4.36
N SER A 343 55.31 23.05 3.85
CA SER A 343 56.57 22.28 3.91
C SER A 343 57.53 22.60 5.08
N THR A 344 57.34 21.91 6.20
CA THR A 344 58.43 21.56 7.11
C THR A 344 58.32 20.07 7.45
N GLN A 345 59.27 19.29 6.92
CA GLN A 345 59.43 17.89 7.29
C GLN A 345 59.82 17.81 8.76
N GLU A 346 58.85 17.45 9.61
CA GLU A 346 59.09 17.01 10.96
C GLU A 346 59.79 15.63 10.90
N VAL A 347 61.09 15.64 11.12
CA VAL A 347 61.90 14.43 11.31
C VAL A 347 61.48 13.83 12.65
N VAL A 348 60.53 12.90 12.61
CA VAL A 348 60.22 12.02 13.74
C VAL A 348 61.49 11.20 14.03
N GLU A 349 62.25 11.62 15.04
CA GLU A 349 63.37 10.85 15.58
C GLU A 349 62.85 9.50 16.04
N THR A 350 63.08 8.49 15.21
CA THR A 350 62.73 7.11 15.55
C THR A 350 63.68 6.69 16.66
N PRO A 351 63.18 6.31 17.85
CA PRO A 351 64.06 6.09 18.99
C PRO A 351 65.13 5.04 18.70
N GLU A 352 66.41 5.36 18.95
CA GLU A 352 67.57 4.52 18.65
C GLU A 352 67.49 3.12 19.30
N TRP A 353 66.71 2.94 20.36
CA TRP A 353 66.48 1.62 20.96
C TRP A 353 65.76 0.63 20.03
N ARG A 354 65.01 1.11 19.01
CA ARG A 354 64.50 0.25 17.93
C ARG A 354 65.58 -0.22 16.96
N MET A 355 66.71 0.48 16.85
CA MET A 355 67.81 0.11 15.95
C MET A 355 68.72 -0.97 16.54
N ASN A 356 68.77 -1.10 17.87
CA ASN A 356 69.64 -2.05 18.58
C ASN A 356 68.96 -3.33 19.08
N SER A 357 67.73 -3.61 18.63
CA SER A 357 67.07 -4.88 18.94
C SER A 357 67.85 -6.09 18.39
N PRO A 358 68.13 -7.13 19.21
CA PRO A 358 68.76 -8.37 18.77
C PRO A 358 68.07 -9.00 17.55
N HIS A 359 66.76 -8.83 17.44
CA HIS A 359 65.96 -9.31 16.32
C HIS A 359 66.32 -8.65 14.98
N ARG A 360 66.57 -7.33 14.96
CA ARG A 360 67.02 -6.61 13.75
C ARG A 360 68.45 -6.98 13.36
N LYS A 361 69.35 -7.22 14.32
CA LYS A 361 70.70 -7.72 14.06
C LYS A 361 70.65 -9.10 13.39
N TRP A 362 69.77 -9.99 13.88
CA TRP A 362 69.53 -11.30 13.27
C TRP A 362 68.98 -11.19 11.84
N LEU A 363 67.99 -10.33 11.59
CA LEU A 363 67.44 -10.09 10.25
C LEU A 363 68.47 -9.53 9.26
N ARG A 364 69.35 -8.61 9.69
CA ARG A 364 70.46 -8.10 8.86
C ARG A 364 71.44 -9.22 8.50
N LEU A 365 71.78 -10.08 9.46
CA LEU A 365 72.66 -11.22 9.22
C LEU A 365 72.07 -12.22 8.22
N GLN A 366 70.75 -12.46 8.28
CA GLN A 366 70.04 -13.31 7.32
C GLN A 366 70.04 -12.70 5.90
N ARG A 367 69.75 -11.40 5.76
CA ARG A 367 69.83 -10.72 4.45
C ARG A 367 71.24 -10.74 3.87
N TRP A 368 72.27 -10.54 4.70
CA TRP A 368 73.66 -10.60 4.27
C TRP A 368 74.05 -12.01 3.78
N ARG A 369 73.67 -13.06 4.50
CA ARG A 369 73.88 -14.46 4.07
C ARG A 369 73.20 -14.76 2.73
N LYS A 370 71.98 -14.24 2.52
CA LYS A 370 71.22 -14.43 1.27
C LYS A 370 71.91 -13.75 0.08
N ARG A 371 72.39 -12.51 0.24
CA ARG A 371 73.16 -11.81 -0.80
C ARG A 371 74.45 -12.54 -1.18
N ARG A 372 75.17 -13.09 -0.20
CA ARG A 372 76.42 -13.82 -0.45
C ARG A 372 76.22 -15.14 -1.19
N LYS A 373 75.07 -15.80 -1.00
CA LYS A 373 74.69 -17.00 -1.77
C LYS A 373 74.39 -16.64 -3.22
N ASN A 374 73.71 -15.52 -3.46
CA ASN A 374 73.37 -15.09 -4.82
C ASN A 374 74.56 -14.56 -5.64
N GLN A 375 75.64 -14.10 -4.99
CA GLN A 375 76.86 -13.65 -5.69
C GLN A 375 77.85 -14.78 -6.02
N LYS A 376 77.63 -16.02 -5.55
CA LYS A 376 78.53 -17.15 -5.80
C LYS A 376 78.18 -17.98 -7.04
N SER A 377 77.11 -17.64 -7.74
CA SER A 377 76.80 -18.23 -9.03
C SER A 377 77.36 -17.32 -10.12
N PRO A 378 78.44 -17.68 -10.83
CA PRO A 378 78.80 -16.96 -12.05
C PRO A 378 77.63 -17.06 -13.05
N PRO A 379 77.37 -16.02 -13.84
CA PRO A 379 76.39 -16.11 -14.92
C PRO A 379 76.87 -17.16 -15.92
N THR A 380 76.10 -18.24 -16.06
CA THR A 380 76.23 -19.22 -17.15
C THR A 380 75.71 -18.65 -18.46
#